data_AF-V4NC12-F1
#
_entry.id   AF-V4NC12-F1
#
_cell.length_a   1.000
_cell.length_b   1.000
_cell.length_c   1.000
_cell.angle_alpha   90.00
_cell.angle_beta   90.00
_cell.angle_gamma   90.00
#
_symmetry.space_group_name_H-M   'P 1'
#
loop_
_entity.id
_entity.type
_entity.pdbx_description
1 polymer ?
#
loop_
_entity_poly.entity_id
_entity_poly.type
_entity_poly.pdbx_seq_one_letter_code
_entity_poly.pdbx_strand_id
1 'polypeptide(L)' 'MQIEQCRKIILLTRLRERARRRIESHSKAGNAGVAQIYVCIDAWLEGQMGHVISEGRRASR' A
#
# COMPACT_ATOMS: atom_id res chain seq x y z
N MET A 1 -3.04 -11.54 -18.48
CA MET A 1 -3.58 -10.29 -17.89
C MET A 1 -3.98 -10.44 -16.41
N GLN A 2 -4.70 -11.50 -15.99
CA GLN A 2 -5.06 -11.71 -14.58
C GLN A 2 -3.86 -11.93 -13.64
N ILE A 3 -2.85 -12.72 -14.05
CA ILE A 3 -1.70 -13.03 -13.18
C ILE A 3 -0.90 -11.78 -12.79
N GLU A 4 -0.68 -10.86 -13.73
CA GLU A 4 0.02 -9.59 -13.46
C GLU A 4 -0.75 -8.70 -12.49
N GLN A 5 -2.09 -8.64 -12.62
CA GLN A 5 -2.92 -7.90 -11.68
C GLN A 5 -2.88 -8.52 -10.28
N CYS A 6 -2.96 -9.85 -10.17
CA CYS A 6 -2.81 -10.55 -8.90
C CYS A 6 -1.44 -10.28 -8.25
N ARG A 7 -0.36 -10.29 -9.05
CA ARG A 7 1.00 -9.95 -8.59
C ARG A 7 1.06 -8.52 -8.04
N LYS A 8 0.48 -7.55 -8.75
CA LYS A 8 0.40 -6.16 -8.29
C LYS A 8 -0.36 -6.03 -6.96
N ILE A 9 -1.52 -6.69 -6.83
CA ILE A 9 -2.31 -6.67 -5.59
C ILE A 9 -1.52 -7.27 -4.43
N ILE A 10 -0.90 -8.43 -4.61
CA ILE A 10 -0.08 -9.09 -3.58
C ILE A 10 1.08 -8.18 -3.14
N LEU A 11 1.76 -7.56 -4.10
CA LEU A 11 2.84 -6.62 -3.81
C LEU A 11 2.35 -5.42 -2.99
N LEU A 12 1.25 -4.79 -3.41
CA LEU A 12 0.68 -3.64 -2.70
C LEU A 12 0.25 -4.00 -1.27
N THR A 13 -0.39 -5.15 -1.06
CA THR A 13 -0.75 -5.62 0.28
C THR A 13 0.48 -5.76 1.19
N ARG A 14 1.56 -6.39 0.68
CA ARG A 14 2.81 -6.56 1.43
C ARG A 14 3.48 -5.23 1.76
N LEU A 15 3.44 -4.26 0.83
CA LEU A 15 3.99 -2.93 1.05
C LEU A 15 3.20 -2.17 2.14
N ARG A 16 1.87 -2.27 2.14
CA ARG A 16 1.02 -1.66 3.18
C ARG A 16 1.31 -2.23 4.57
N GLU A 17 1.39 -3.55 4.70
CA GLU A 17 1.78 -4.18 5.97
C GLU A 17 3.14 -3.71 6.46
N ARG A 18 4.10 -3.51 5.55
CA ARG A 18 5.42 -3.00 5.90
C ARG A 18 5.37 -1.54 6.33
N ALA A 19 4.60 -0.69 5.64
CA ALA A 19 4.39 0.69 6.04
C ALA A 19 3.78 0.78 7.45
N ARG A 20 2.72 0.00 7.73
CA ARG A 20 2.07 -0.06 9.06
C ARG A 20 3.03 -0.48 10.17
N ARG A 21 3.85 -1.51 9.93
CA ARG A 21 4.92 -1.91 10.87
C ARG A 21 5.95 -0.81 11.12
N ARG A 22 6.26 0.00 10.10
CA ARG A 22 7.16 1.16 10.25
C ARG A 22 6.50 2.29 11.03
N ILE A 23 5.22 2.58 10.80
CA ILE A 23 4.46 3.54 11.62
C ILE A 23 4.56 3.15 13.09
N GLU A 24 4.21 1.90 13.42
CA GLU A 24 4.25 1.41 14.81
C GLU A 24 5.65 1.51 15.41
N SER A 25 6.68 1.05 14.69
CA SER A 25 8.07 1.09 15.14
C SER A 25 8.58 2.51 15.39
N HIS A 26 8.30 3.45 14.48
CA HIS A 26 8.77 4.82 14.61
C HIS A 26 7.96 5.62 15.64
N SER A 27 6.66 5.36 15.78
CA SER A 27 5.85 5.94 16.86
C SER A 27 6.36 5.50 18.25
N LYS A 28 6.65 4.20 18.44
CA LYS A 28 7.22 3.69 19.70
C LYS A 28 8.60 4.26 20.00
N ALA A 29 9.40 4.55 18.97
CA ALA A 29 10.72 5.16 19.11
C ALA A 29 10.68 6.69 19.31
N GLY A 30 9.50 7.31 19.40
CA GLY A 30 9.36 8.77 19.53
C GLY A 30 9.65 9.56 18.25
N ASN A 31 9.84 8.88 17.11
CA ASN A 31 10.15 9.49 15.83
C ASN A 31 8.86 9.84 15.05
N ALA A 32 8.05 10.75 15.61
CA ALA A 32 6.73 11.09 15.08
C ALA A 32 6.77 11.59 13.62
N GLY A 33 7.80 12.37 13.24
CA GLY A 33 7.96 12.83 11.86
C GLY A 33 8.15 11.68 10.86
N VAL A 34 8.96 10.67 11.22
CA VAL A 34 9.17 9.49 10.37
C VAL A 34 7.91 8.61 10.33
N ALA A 35 7.21 8.45 11.46
CA ALA A 35 5.94 7.74 11.49
C ALA A 35 4.91 8.40 10.55
N GLN A 36 4.83 9.74 10.54
CA GLN A 36 3.94 10.48 9.66
C GLN A 36 4.26 10.28 8.18
N ILE A 37 5.54 10.18 7.80
CA ILE A 37 5.93 9.85 6.43
C ILE A 37 5.36 8.48 6.03
N TYR A 38 5.46 7.47 6.91
CA TYR A 38 4.92 6.15 6.63
C TYR A 38 3.38 6.10 6.61
N VAL A 39 2.69 6.98 7.35
CA VAL A 39 1.23 7.17 7.23
C VAL A 39 0.87 7.66 5.82
N CYS A 40 1.57 8.69 5.32
CA CYS A 40 1.35 9.19 3.97
C CYS A 40 1.62 8.12 2.91
N ILE A 41 2.65 7.29 3.11
CA ILE A 41 2.96 6.16 2.22
C ILE A 41 1.84 5.11 2.24
N ASP A 42 1.30 4.72 3.41
CA ASP A 42 0.19 3.75 3.47
C ASP A 42 -1.07 4.27 2.76
N ALA A 43 -1.39 5.55 2.93
CA ALA A 43 -2.52 6.20 2.26
C ALA A 43 -2.32 6.25 0.73
N TRP A 44 -1.10 6.54 0.26
CA TRP A 44 -0.81 6.49 -1.17
C TRP A 44 -0.93 5.07 -1.74
N LEU A 45 -0.42 4.05 -1.02
CA LEU A 45 -0.53 2.65 -1.42
C LEU A 45 -1.99 2.16 -1.49
N GLU A 46 -2.85 2.65 -0.59
CA GLU A 46 -4.30 2.44 -0.65
C GLU A 46 -4.92 2.95 -1.94
N GLY A 47 -4.57 4.19 -2.34
CA GLY A 47 -4.99 4.75 -3.62
C GLY A 47 -4.54 3.90 -4.81
N GLN A 48 -3.28 3.42 -4.79
CA GLN A 48 -2.76 2.53 -5.84
C GLN A 48 -3.52 1.21 -5.92
N MET A 49 -3.92 0.61 -4.79
CA MET A 49 -4.79 -0.58 -4.80
C MET A 49 -6.13 -0.30 -5.49
N GLY A 50 -6.75 0.84 -5.18
CA GLY A 50 -7.99 1.27 -5.83
C GLY A 50 -7.86 1.38 -7.35
N HIS A 51 -6.75 1.96 -7.83
CA HIS A 51 -6.45 2.04 -9.26
C HIS A 51 -6.28 0.67 -9.92
N VAL A 52 -5.47 -0.23 -9.34
CA VAL A 52 -5.23 -1.58 -9.90
C VAL A 52 -6.52 -2.41 -9.97
N ILE A 53 -7.40 -2.30 -8.97
CA ILE A 53 -8.71 -2.97 -8.97
C ILE A 53 -9.63 -2.37 -10.06
N SER A 54 -9.60 -1.05 -10.24
CA SER A 54 -10.38 -0.37 -11.27
C SER A 54 -9.95 -0.76 -12.68
N GLU A 55 -8.63 -0.80 -12.93
CA GLU A 55 -8.05 -1.22 -14.21
C GLU A 55 -8.44 -2.66 -14.58
N GLY A 56 -8.38 -3.60 -13.63
CA GLY A 56 -8.77 -4.97 -13.88
C GLY A 56 -10.25 -5.15 -14.24
N ARG A 57 -11.13 -4.31 -13.67
CA ARG A 57 -12.56 -4.30 -14.03
C ARG A 57 -12.80 -3.78 -15.43
N ARG A 58 -12.02 -2.81 -15.91
CA ARG A 58 -12.10 -2.30 -17.29
C ARG A 58 -11.56 -3.29 -18.31
N ALA A 59 -10.49 -4.01 -17.97
CA ALA A 59 -9.86 -4.97 -18.86
C ALA A 59 -10.65 -6.28 -19.03
N SER A 60 -11.63 -6.55 -18.15
CA SER A 60 -12.50 -7.73 -18.22
C SER A 60 -13.82 -7.48 -18.98
N ARG A 61 -14.01 -6.29 -19.55
CA ARG A 61 -15.14 -5.94 -20.43
C ARG A 61 -14.69 -5.91 -21.88
#